data_AF-A0A9W8H6T8-F1
#
_entry.id   AF-A0A9W8H6T8-F1
#
_cell.length_a   1.000
_cell.length_b   1.000
_cell.length_c   1.000
_cell.angle_alpha   90.00
_cell.angle_beta   90.00
_cell.angle_gamma   90.00
#
_symmetry.space_group_name_H-M   'P 1'
#
loop_
_entity.id
_entity.type
_entity.pdbx_description
1 polymer ?
#
loop_
_entity_poly.entity_id
_entity_poly.type
_entity_poly.pdbx_seq_one_letter_code
_entity_poly.pdbx_strand_id
1 'polypeptide(L)'
;MLGKRIAVAASKSRVVAVSRRYQSSEADYKGSANYIPGKQGYAPGFPPPKNWRDVPRKKPDPMLASDLPVPKRPSGEAASARAEKQNASGAFRQRMRELRHSYLHDHLVDEQTKREHRKESLARMREMQAEQREKIREERLLYQTQVQADPLSAENVLNAEGLTLLGNIPEPVARDINDPGYKLAPPRVSISIPEEANRIRNEERKENRRLTNQHRHEDNVQAMMTLFHEAKSFVTYENMDAKINHFLTVLAFSPRSLGEMMDELNKAGGVVTSAEINERSVELRNTLEGSTGPQGKLGYSGLMEWVESHSEKDNEGSGSN
;
A
#
# COMPACT_ATOMS: atom_id res chain seq x y z
N MET A 1 51.61 39.75 -5.45
CA MET A 1 51.17 40.16 -4.11
C MET A 1 49.96 41.07 -4.23
N LEU A 2 48.74 40.56 -4.05
CA LEU A 2 47.51 41.37 -4.02
C LEU A 2 46.65 40.91 -2.85
N GLY A 3 46.68 41.67 -1.76
CA GLY A 3 45.88 41.42 -0.56
C GLY A 3 44.47 42.00 -0.71
N LYS A 4 43.46 41.13 -0.81
CA LYS A 4 42.04 41.49 -0.69
C LYS A 4 41.69 41.66 0.78
N ARG A 5 41.39 42.90 1.19
CA ARG A 5 40.81 43.22 2.51
C ARG A 5 39.31 42.88 2.49
N ILE A 6 38.90 42.02 3.40
CA ILE A 6 37.49 41.67 3.65
C ILE A 6 36.95 42.69 4.67
N ALA A 7 36.03 43.54 4.22
CA ALA A 7 35.31 44.47 5.08
C ALA A 7 34.14 43.73 5.76
N VAL A 8 34.21 43.60 7.08
CA VAL A 8 33.13 43.05 7.91
C VAL A 8 32.11 44.15 8.15
N ALA A 9 30.97 44.07 7.45
CA ALA A 9 29.84 44.95 7.67
C ALA A 9 29.12 44.58 8.98
N ALA A 10 29.15 45.49 9.95
CA ALA A 10 28.39 45.38 11.20
C ALA A 10 26.90 45.58 10.92
N SER A 11 26.13 44.48 10.88
CA SER A 11 24.67 44.50 10.78
C SER A 11 24.06 44.85 12.14
N LYS A 12 23.59 46.10 12.29
CA LYS A 12 22.74 46.50 13.42
C LYS A 12 21.38 45.79 13.31
N SER A 13 21.21 44.69 14.04
CA SER A 13 19.94 44.01 14.23
C SER A 13 19.00 44.89 15.06
N ARG A 14 18.16 45.67 14.37
CA ARG A 14 17.08 46.44 14.99
C ARG A 14 15.99 45.45 15.40
N VAL A 15 16.03 44.99 16.65
CA VAL A 15 14.98 44.16 17.26
C VAL A 15 13.74 45.04 17.41
N VAL A 16 12.86 45.02 16.41
CA VAL A 16 11.52 45.60 16.52
C VAL A 16 10.72 44.66 17.41
N ALA A 17 10.55 45.04 18.68
CA ALA A 17 9.65 44.37 19.60
C ALA A 17 8.20 44.56 19.09
N VAL A 18 7.76 43.64 18.24
CA VAL A 18 6.36 43.55 17.83
C VAL A 18 5.58 43.02 19.02
N SER A 19 5.08 43.93 19.85
CA SER A 19 4.12 43.62 20.90
C SER A 19 2.85 43.09 20.22
N ARG A 20 2.75 41.76 20.06
CA ARG A 20 1.53 41.10 19.58
C ARG A 20 0.44 41.36 20.61
N ARG A 21 -0.40 42.37 20.35
CA ARG A 21 -1.72 42.45 20.97
C ARG A 21 -2.48 41.22 20.52
N TYR A 22 -2.61 40.25 21.43
CA TYR A 22 -3.62 39.21 21.32
C TYR A 22 -4.97 39.92 21.43
N GLN A 23 -5.61 40.17 20.28
CA GLN A 23 -7.02 40.55 20.28
C GLN A 23 -7.80 39.31 20.70
N SER A 24 -8.10 39.21 21.99
CA SER A 24 -8.90 38.16 22.61
C SER A 24 -10.37 38.37 22.22
N SER A 25 -10.74 37.96 21.01
CA SER A 25 -12.14 37.79 20.60
C SER A 25 -12.61 36.33 20.80
N GLU A 26 -12.05 35.64 21.80
CA GLU A 26 -12.18 34.18 22.02
C GLU A 26 -13.53 33.75 22.63
N ALA A 27 -14.31 34.66 23.20
CA ALA A 27 -15.45 34.28 24.04
C ALA A 27 -16.65 33.66 23.28
N ASP A 28 -16.83 33.95 21.99
CA ASP A 28 -18.06 33.59 21.26
C ASP A 28 -17.85 32.63 20.07
N TYR A 29 -16.74 31.90 20.01
CA TYR A 29 -16.51 30.95 18.93
C TYR A 29 -17.43 29.71 19.05
N LYS A 30 -18.47 29.62 18.22
CA LYS A 30 -19.47 28.51 18.26
C LYS A 30 -18.93 27.14 17.79
N GLY A 31 -17.66 27.06 17.41
CA GLY A 31 -17.05 25.84 16.86
C GLY A 31 -17.17 25.75 15.36
N SER A 32 -16.41 24.82 14.77
CA SER A 32 -16.44 24.61 13.32
C SER A 32 -17.76 24.01 12.85
N ALA A 33 -18.23 24.36 11.65
CA ALA A 33 -19.45 23.80 11.09
C ALA A 33 -19.42 22.26 10.96
N ASN A 34 -18.22 21.67 10.85
CA ASN A 34 -18.01 20.22 10.74
C ASN A 34 -17.46 19.60 12.03
N TYR A 35 -17.73 20.21 13.19
CA TYR A 35 -17.20 19.73 14.46
C TYR A 35 -17.82 18.39 14.85
N ILE A 36 -16.97 17.38 15.02
CA ILE A 36 -17.28 16.08 15.61
C ILE A 36 -16.30 15.86 16.76
N PRO A 37 -16.77 15.80 18.02
CA PRO A 37 -15.93 15.62 19.19
C PRO A 37 -14.95 14.45 19.01
N GLY A 38 -13.66 14.72 19.17
CA GLY A 38 -12.59 13.72 19.07
C GLY A 38 -12.29 13.20 17.65
N LYS A 39 -12.94 13.71 16.60
CA LYS A 39 -12.71 13.25 15.21
C LYS A 39 -12.29 14.36 14.25
N GLN A 40 -13.04 15.46 14.18
CA GLN A 40 -12.82 16.48 13.16
C GLN A 40 -13.30 17.86 13.63
N GLY A 41 -12.63 18.91 13.14
CA GLY A 41 -13.05 20.29 13.32
C GLY A 41 -12.56 20.92 14.62
N TYR A 42 -12.70 22.24 14.71
CA TYR A 42 -12.37 23.00 15.90
C TYR A 42 -13.54 22.99 16.88
N ALA A 43 -13.25 22.71 18.14
CA ALA A 43 -14.25 22.69 19.20
C ALA A 43 -14.85 24.08 19.44
N PRO A 44 -16.09 24.17 19.92
CA PRO A 44 -16.63 25.43 20.43
C PRO A 44 -15.71 26.00 21.51
N GLY A 45 -15.46 27.31 21.47
CA GLY A 45 -14.53 28.03 22.35
C GLY A 45 -13.06 28.00 21.93
N PHE A 46 -12.68 27.19 20.95
CA PHE A 46 -11.30 27.09 20.47
C PHE A 46 -11.22 27.51 18.99
N PRO A 47 -11.10 28.82 18.69
CA PRO A 47 -11.00 29.26 17.30
C PRO A 47 -9.75 28.69 16.62
N PRO A 48 -9.79 28.48 15.30
CA PRO A 48 -8.61 28.07 14.54
C PRO A 48 -7.48 29.08 14.71
N PRO A 49 -6.21 28.64 14.70
CA PRO A 49 -5.07 29.54 14.72
C PRO A 49 -5.17 30.59 13.60
N LYS A 50 -4.59 31.77 13.84
CA LYS A 50 -4.59 32.86 12.85
C LYS A 50 -4.08 32.36 11.49
N ASN A 51 -4.83 32.64 10.42
CA ASN A 51 -4.60 32.20 9.02
C ASN A 51 -4.96 30.74 8.71
N TRP A 52 -5.46 29.96 9.66
CA TRP A 52 -6.00 28.64 9.39
C TRP A 52 -7.48 28.75 9.02
N ARG A 53 -7.91 27.90 8.08
CA ARG A 53 -9.33 27.81 7.74
C ARG A 53 -10.00 26.87 8.73
N ASP A 54 -11.17 27.28 9.19
CA ASP A 54 -12.00 26.47 10.07
C ASP A 54 -12.51 25.19 9.38
N VAL A 55 -12.98 25.33 8.13
CA VAL A 55 -13.48 24.22 7.32
C VAL A 55 -12.37 23.69 6.41
N PRO A 56 -12.14 22.36 6.37
CA PRO A 56 -11.22 21.75 5.41
C PRO A 56 -11.57 22.13 3.97
N ARG A 57 -10.57 22.37 3.13
CA ARG A 57 -10.79 22.68 1.71
C ARG A 57 -11.43 21.46 1.03
N LYS A 58 -12.47 21.70 0.22
CA LYS A 58 -12.97 20.68 -0.70
C LYS A 58 -11.83 20.26 -1.62
N LYS A 59 -11.63 18.95 -1.78
CA LYS A 59 -10.66 18.42 -2.76
C LYS A 59 -11.11 18.88 -4.15
N PRO A 60 -10.21 19.35 -5.02
CA PRO A 60 -10.57 19.70 -6.39
C PRO A 60 -11.12 18.47 -7.10
N ASP A 61 -12.09 18.67 -7.98
CA ASP A 61 -12.59 17.61 -8.84
C ASP A 61 -11.47 17.13 -9.77
N PRO A 62 -11.40 15.81 -10.06
CA PRO A 62 -10.42 15.30 -11.01
C PRO A 62 -10.64 15.96 -12.38
N MET A 63 -9.56 16.26 -13.08
CA MET A 63 -9.65 16.71 -14.46
C MET A 63 -10.12 15.55 -15.34
N LEU A 64 -11.10 15.80 -16.20
CA LEU A 64 -11.60 14.81 -17.15
C LEU A 64 -10.84 14.90 -18.47
N ALA A 65 -10.81 13.81 -19.24
CA ALA A 65 -10.25 13.82 -20.59
C ALA A 65 -10.94 14.86 -21.51
N SER A 66 -12.23 15.13 -21.27
CA SER A 66 -13.01 16.17 -21.95
C SER A 66 -12.59 17.60 -21.62
N ASP A 67 -11.94 17.82 -20.48
CA ASP A 67 -11.54 19.14 -20.01
C ASP A 67 -10.21 19.59 -20.64
N LEU A 68 -9.53 18.69 -21.36
CA LEU A 68 -8.28 19.01 -22.04
C LEU A 68 -8.52 19.98 -23.20
N PRO A 69 -7.75 21.09 -23.26
CA PRO A 69 -7.89 22.04 -24.36
C PRO A 69 -7.37 21.43 -25.66
N VAL A 70 -8.24 21.39 -26.68
CA VAL A 70 -7.87 20.89 -28.02
C VAL A 70 -6.67 21.68 -28.55
N PRO A 71 -5.58 21.01 -29.00
CA PRO A 71 -4.42 21.70 -29.53
C PRO A 71 -4.83 22.48 -30.77
N LYS A 72 -4.87 23.82 -30.65
CA LYS A 72 -5.18 24.70 -31.77
C LYS A 72 -4.10 24.52 -32.84
N ARG A 73 -4.47 23.94 -33.98
CA ARG A 73 -3.66 24.03 -35.19
C ARG A 73 -3.56 25.51 -35.57
N PRO A 74 -2.40 26.01 -36.01
CA PRO A 74 -2.28 27.37 -36.51
C PRO A 74 -3.15 27.50 -37.77
N SER A 75 -4.40 27.90 -37.59
CA SER A 75 -5.38 28.12 -38.66
C SER A 75 -5.16 29.52 -39.22
N GLY A 76 -4.25 29.66 -40.17
CA GLY A 76 -4.06 30.91 -40.89
C GLY A 76 -3.01 30.80 -41.99
N GLU A 77 -3.35 31.30 -43.18
CA GLU A 77 -2.46 31.45 -44.34
C GLU A 77 -1.19 32.27 -44.02
N ALA A 78 -1.19 33.04 -42.92
CA ALA A 78 -0.02 33.76 -42.42
C ALA A 78 1.05 32.86 -41.78
N ALA A 79 0.73 31.61 -41.42
CA ALA A 79 1.69 30.66 -40.81
C ALA A 79 2.52 29.91 -41.85
N SER A 80 2.00 29.70 -43.07
CA SER A 80 2.72 29.00 -44.15
C SER A 80 3.88 29.84 -44.70
N ALA A 81 3.73 31.16 -44.81
CA ALA A 81 4.77 32.05 -45.36
C ALA A 81 6.00 32.25 -44.43
N ARG A 82 5.86 32.02 -43.11
CA ARG A 82 6.98 32.05 -42.15
C ARG A 82 7.62 30.66 -41.91
N ALA A 83 6.97 29.61 -42.38
CA ALA A 83 7.35 28.22 -42.14
C ALA A 83 8.08 27.58 -43.33
N GLU A 84 8.83 28.34 -44.13
CA GLU A 84 9.69 27.77 -45.20
C GLU A 84 11.19 27.78 -44.89
N LYS A 85 11.65 28.51 -43.87
CA LYS A 85 13.10 28.71 -43.62
C LYS A 85 13.61 28.33 -42.21
N GLN A 86 12.77 27.84 -41.30
CA GLN A 86 13.15 27.44 -39.92
C GLN A 86 12.50 26.11 -39.44
N ASN A 87 12.30 25.18 -40.36
CA ASN A 87 11.14 24.28 -40.29
C ASN A 87 11.30 23.00 -39.47
N ALA A 88 12.52 22.52 -39.28
CA ALA A 88 12.74 21.26 -38.56
C ALA A 88 12.42 21.40 -37.06
N SER A 89 12.89 22.48 -36.43
CA SER A 89 12.68 22.70 -34.99
C SER A 89 11.21 23.02 -34.66
N GLY A 90 10.54 23.82 -35.49
CA GLY A 90 9.12 24.15 -35.33
C GLY A 90 8.22 22.92 -35.47
N ALA A 91 8.42 22.13 -36.52
CA ALA A 91 7.67 20.88 -36.74
C ALA A 91 7.91 19.87 -35.61
N PHE A 92 9.16 19.74 -35.13
CA PHE A 92 9.46 18.88 -33.97
C PHE A 92 8.72 19.33 -32.71
N ARG A 93 8.70 20.64 -32.40
CA ARG A 93 7.96 21.16 -31.23
C ARG A 93 6.44 20.92 -31.33
N GLN A 94 5.87 21.03 -32.54
CA GLN A 94 4.46 20.71 -32.77
C GLN A 94 4.19 19.22 -32.57
N ARG A 95 4.98 18.33 -33.18
CA ARG A 95 4.89 16.88 -32.96
C ARG A 95 5.01 16.51 -31.49
N MET A 96 5.96 17.11 -30.77
CA MET A 96 6.11 16.88 -29.33
C MET A 96 4.96 17.43 -28.49
N ARG A 97 4.26 18.48 -28.95
CA ARG A 97 3.06 18.99 -28.27
C ARG A 97 1.87 18.05 -28.48
N GLU A 98 1.67 17.59 -29.71
CA GLU A 98 0.64 16.62 -30.05
C GLU A 98 0.85 15.31 -29.31
N LEU A 99 2.08 14.81 -29.27
CA LEU A 99 2.47 13.61 -28.53
C LEU A 99 2.19 13.75 -27.03
N ARG A 100 2.59 14.86 -26.40
CA ARG A 100 2.27 15.11 -24.98
C ARG A 100 0.78 15.19 -24.72
N HIS A 101 0.03 15.78 -25.65
CA HIS A 101 -1.42 15.88 -25.55
C HIS A 101 -2.08 14.50 -25.65
N SER A 102 -1.66 13.63 -26.58
CA SER A 102 -2.20 12.27 -26.69
C SER A 102 -1.89 11.46 -25.45
N TYR A 103 -0.64 11.47 -24.96
CA TYR A 103 -0.29 10.78 -23.71
C TYR A 103 -1.10 11.26 -22.51
N LEU A 104 -1.30 12.58 -22.38
CA LEU A 104 -2.09 13.13 -21.28
C LEU A 104 -3.56 12.72 -21.39
N HIS A 105 -4.12 12.73 -22.60
CA HIS A 105 -5.48 12.28 -22.85
C HIS A 105 -5.65 10.80 -22.47
N ASP A 106 -4.78 9.93 -22.98
CA ASP A 106 -4.85 8.48 -22.73
C ASP A 106 -4.68 8.18 -21.23
N HIS A 107 -3.75 8.86 -20.55
CA HIS A 107 -3.59 8.74 -19.10
C HIS A 107 -4.86 9.14 -18.33
N LEU A 108 -5.57 10.20 -18.75
CA LEU A 108 -6.82 10.60 -18.09
C LEU A 108 -7.96 9.62 -18.35
N VAL A 109 -8.04 9.04 -19.56
CA VAL A 109 -9.02 7.98 -19.87
C VAL A 109 -8.76 6.73 -19.01
N ASP A 110 -7.50 6.33 -18.87
CA ASP A 110 -7.11 5.21 -18.00
C ASP A 110 -7.43 5.48 -16.52
N GLU A 111 -7.19 6.69 -16.03
CA GLU A 111 -7.55 7.07 -14.66
C GLU A 111 -9.07 7.11 -14.44
N GLN A 112 -9.83 7.56 -15.44
CA GLN A 112 -11.30 7.56 -15.41
C GLN A 112 -11.85 6.14 -15.32
N THR A 113 -11.42 5.24 -16.20
CA THR A 113 -11.87 3.84 -16.20
C THR A 113 -11.52 3.13 -14.89
N LYS A 114 -10.29 3.33 -14.36
CA LYS A 114 -9.90 2.81 -13.05
C LYS A 114 -10.78 3.37 -11.92
N ARG A 115 -11.14 4.64 -11.98
CA ARG A 115 -12.01 5.28 -10.98
C ARG A 115 -13.44 4.75 -11.04
N GLU A 116 -13.98 4.53 -12.24
CA GLU A 116 -15.29 3.93 -12.45
C GLU A 116 -15.32 2.50 -11.92
N HIS A 117 -14.33 1.67 -12.27
CA HIS A 117 -14.21 0.31 -11.76
C HIS A 117 -14.12 0.27 -10.22
N ARG A 118 -13.35 1.18 -9.60
CA ARG A 118 -13.30 1.31 -8.13
C ARG A 118 -14.66 1.69 -7.55
N LYS A 119 -15.39 2.61 -8.21
CA LYS A 119 -16.73 3.04 -7.78
C LYS A 119 -17.73 1.89 -7.86
N GLU A 120 -17.71 1.12 -8.94
CA GLU A 120 -18.55 -0.06 -9.13
C GLU A 120 -18.25 -1.15 -8.10
N SER A 121 -16.96 -1.46 -7.89
CA SER A 121 -16.54 -2.43 -6.87
C SER A 121 -16.99 -2.03 -5.47
N LEU A 122 -16.87 -0.74 -5.11
CA LEU A 122 -17.37 -0.22 -3.84
C LEU A 122 -18.90 -0.26 -3.74
N ALA A 123 -19.62 -0.03 -4.85
CA ALA A 123 -21.07 -0.14 -4.88
C ALA A 123 -21.52 -1.59 -4.62
N ARG A 124 -20.93 -2.57 -5.31
CA ARG A 124 -21.21 -4.00 -5.10
C ARG A 124 -20.92 -4.43 -3.65
N MET A 125 -19.82 -3.97 -3.08
CA MET A 125 -19.50 -4.26 -1.67
C MET A 125 -20.54 -3.68 -0.71
N ARG A 126 -21.04 -2.46 -0.97
CA ARG A 126 -22.08 -1.82 -0.15
C ARG A 126 -23.42 -2.52 -0.27
N GLU A 127 -23.80 -2.96 -1.46
CA GLU A 127 -25.01 -3.75 -1.69
C GLU A 127 -24.96 -5.06 -0.91
N MET A 128 -23.86 -5.83 -1.02
CA MET A 128 -23.68 -7.04 -0.22
C MET A 128 -23.74 -6.79 1.29
N GLN A 129 -23.15 -5.70 1.78
CA GLN A 129 -23.23 -5.33 3.19
C GLN A 129 -24.65 -4.94 3.61
N ALA A 130 -25.41 -4.27 2.74
CA ALA A 130 -26.79 -3.91 3.00
C ALA A 130 -27.67 -5.16 3.08
N GLU A 131 -27.53 -6.08 2.14
CA GLU A 131 -28.23 -7.38 2.16
C GLU A 131 -27.91 -8.18 3.42
N GLN A 132 -26.64 -8.24 3.83
CA GLN A 132 -26.25 -8.92 5.07
C GLN A 132 -26.89 -8.26 6.30
N ARG A 133 -26.96 -6.92 6.34
CA ARG A 133 -27.60 -6.19 7.44
C ARG A 133 -29.11 -6.41 7.48
N GLU A 134 -29.77 -6.46 6.32
CA GLU A 134 -31.19 -6.78 6.21
C GLU A 134 -31.46 -8.21 6.71
N LYS A 135 -30.67 -9.21 6.28
CA LYS A 135 -30.78 -10.59 6.78
C LYS A 135 -30.61 -10.70 8.28
N ILE A 136 -29.57 -10.09 8.84
CA ILE A 136 -29.35 -10.05 10.30
C ILE A 136 -30.52 -9.38 11.01
N ARG A 137 -31.12 -8.34 10.41
CA ARG A 137 -32.28 -7.65 10.97
C ARG A 137 -33.52 -8.55 10.95
N GLU A 138 -33.78 -9.27 9.87
CA GLU A 138 -34.88 -10.23 9.76
C GLU A 138 -34.72 -11.39 10.75
N GLU A 139 -33.53 -11.98 10.83
CA GLU A 139 -33.20 -13.03 11.81
C GLU A 139 -33.42 -12.55 13.25
N ARG A 140 -33.02 -11.31 13.56
CA ARG A 140 -33.24 -10.72 14.88
C ARG A 140 -34.72 -10.50 15.18
N LEU A 141 -35.51 -10.06 14.20
CA LEU A 141 -36.95 -9.90 14.36
C LEU A 141 -37.64 -11.25 14.58
N LEU A 142 -37.25 -12.29 13.81
CA LEU A 142 -37.75 -13.65 13.99
C LEU A 142 -37.38 -14.22 15.36
N TYR A 143 -36.15 -14.00 15.81
CA TYR A 143 -35.73 -14.39 17.15
C TYR A 143 -36.59 -13.69 18.21
N GLN A 144 -36.80 -12.38 18.08
CA GLN A 144 -37.60 -11.61 19.02
C GLN A 144 -39.06 -12.10 19.08
N THR A 145 -39.67 -12.45 17.95
CA THR A 145 -41.03 -12.99 17.93
C THR A 145 -41.10 -14.39 18.55
N GLN A 146 -40.10 -15.25 18.30
CA GLN A 146 -40.01 -16.57 18.94
C GLN A 146 -39.84 -16.45 20.45
N VAL A 147 -38.96 -15.56 20.92
CA VAL A 147 -38.78 -15.28 22.35
C VAL A 147 -40.07 -14.79 22.99
N GLN A 148 -40.80 -13.88 22.35
CA GLN A 148 -42.07 -13.38 22.88
C GLN A 148 -43.17 -14.45 22.93
N ALA A 149 -43.19 -15.37 21.97
CA ALA A 149 -44.17 -16.46 21.92
C ALA A 149 -43.89 -17.56 22.95
N ASP A 150 -42.62 -17.78 23.30
CA ASP A 150 -42.21 -18.80 24.26
C ASP A 150 -42.13 -18.23 25.70
N PRO A 151 -43.08 -18.56 26.59
CA PRO A 151 -43.06 -18.10 27.97
C PRO A 151 -41.89 -18.67 28.79
N LEU A 152 -41.23 -19.74 28.31
CA LEU A 152 -40.06 -20.35 28.95
C LEU A 152 -38.74 -19.96 28.29
N SER A 153 -38.75 -19.03 27.33
CA SER A 153 -37.53 -18.51 26.72
C SER A 153 -36.62 -17.88 27.78
N ALA A 154 -35.30 -18.10 27.64
CA ALA A 154 -34.31 -17.62 28.60
C ALA A 154 -34.37 -16.11 28.85
N GLU A 155 -34.72 -15.29 27.85
CA GLU A 155 -34.91 -13.84 28.05
C GLU A 155 -36.13 -13.53 28.92
N ASN A 156 -37.28 -14.20 28.69
CA ASN A 156 -38.49 -14.00 29.50
C ASN A 156 -38.34 -14.57 30.92
N VAL A 157 -37.61 -15.68 31.07
CA VAL A 157 -37.31 -16.30 32.38
C VAL A 157 -36.34 -15.46 33.20
N LEU A 158 -35.56 -14.59 32.58
CA LEU A 158 -34.55 -13.74 33.24
C LEU A 158 -34.88 -12.24 33.17
N ASN A 159 -36.14 -11.87 32.91
CA ASN A 159 -36.58 -10.48 32.77
C ASN A 159 -35.94 -9.58 33.84
N ALA A 160 -35.23 -8.53 33.40
CA ALA A 160 -34.55 -7.57 34.28
C ALA A 160 -35.52 -6.83 35.23
N GLU A 161 -36.82 -6.84 34.91
CA GLU A 161 -37.91 -6.30 35.73
C GLU A 161 -38.27 -7.20 36.93
N GLY A 162 -37.65 -8.38 37.08
CA GLY A 162 -37.78 -9.24 38.27
C GLY A 162 -39.08 -10.02 38.39
N LEU A 163 -40.03 -9.83 37.47
CA LEU A 163 -41.28 -10.59 37.37
C LEU A 163 -41.05 -11.91 36.64
N THR A 164 -40.27 -12.80 37.22
CA THR A 164 -40.06 -14.15 36.70
C THR A 164 -40.95 -15.13 37.47
N LEU A 165 -41.26 -16.28 36.86
CA LEU A 165 -41.97 -17.39 37.53
C LEU A 165 -41.21 -17.94 38.77
N LEU A 166 -39.96 -17.52 38.97
CA LEU A 166 -39.09 -17.84 40.10
C LEU A 166 -39.02 -16.71 41.16
N GLY A 167 -39.79 -15.62 41.01
CA GLY A 167 -39.77 -14.46 41.91
C GLY A 167 -40.25 -14.71 43.34
N ASN A 168 -40.72 -15.92 43.67
CA ASN A 168 -41.06 -16.34 45.03
C ASN A 168 -39.88 -17.02 45.77
N ILE A 169 -38.64 -16.80 45.32
CA ILE A 169 -37.46 -17.17 46.10
C ILE A 169 -37.15 -15.99 47.02
N PRO A 170 -37.14 -16.16 48.36
CA PRO A 170 -36.82 -15.08 49.29
C PRO A 170 -35.44 -14.49 48.95
N GLU A 171 -35.39 -13.16 48.85
CA GLU A 171 -34.21 -12.40 48.42
C GLU A 171 -32.92 -12.95 49.06
N PRO A 172 -31.92 -13.37 48.26
CA PRO A 172 -30.60 -13.63 48.81
C PRO A 172 -30.03 -12.30 49.29
N VAL A 173 -29.83 -12.21 50.60
CA VAL A 173 -29.17 -11.14 51.37
C VAL A 173 -28.20 -10.34 50.49
N ALA A 174 -28.57 -9.09 50.21
CA ALA A 174 -27.77 -8.15 49.46
C ALA A 174 -26.34 -8.14 50.02
N ARG A 175 -25.37 -8.54 49.19
CA ARG A 175 -23.95 -8.37 49.53
C ARG A 175 -23.56 -6.94 49.18
N ASP A 176 -23.01 -6.25 50.17
CA ASP A 176 -22.64 -4.84 50.12
C ASP A 176 -21.79 -4.48 48.90
N ILE A 177 -22.23 -3.45 48.18
CA ILE A 177 -21.65 -2.88 46.96
C ILE A 177 -20.35 -2.09 47.26
N ASN A 178 -19.96 -1.98 48.53
CA ASN A 178 -18.87 -1.12 48.99
C ASN A 178 -17.50 -1.78 49.06
N ASP A 179 -17.30 -2.98 48.49
CA ASP A 179 -15.99 -3.64 48.49
C ASP A 179 -15.13 -3.11 47.32
N PRO A 180 -14.22 -2.14 47.54
CA PRO A 180 -13.51 -1.43 46.48
C PRO A 180 -12.25 -2.23 46.13
N GLY A 181 -12.42 -3.34 45.40
CA GLY A 181 -11.29 -4.23 45.10
C GLY A 181 -11.43 -5.15 43.89
N TYR A 182 -12.65 -5.41 43.41
CA TYR A 182 -12.83 -6.37 42.33
C TYR A 182 -12.92 -5.66 40.98
N LYS A 183 -11.77 -5.58 40.30
CA LYS A 183 -11.76 -5.46 38.83
C LYS A 183 -12.51 -6.69 38.29
N LEU A 184 -13.78 -6.54 37.95
CA LEU A 184 -14.53 -7.57 37.23
C LEU A 184 -13.73 -7.92 35.98
N ALA A 185 -13.08 -9.09 35.99
CA ALA A 185 -12.50 -9.64 34.80
C ALA A 185 -13.61 -9.68 33.74
N PRO A 186 -13.33 -9.29 32.48
CA PRO A 186 -14.34 -9.34 31.43
C PRO A 186 -14.99 -10.74 31.46
N PRO A 187 -16.33 -10.81 31.32
CA PRO A 187 -17.06 -12.06 31.42
C PRO A 187 -16.40 -13.07 30.48
N ARG A 188 -16.05 -14.24 31.01
CA ARG A 188 -15.46 -15.33 30.22
C ARG A 188 -16.54 -15.83 29.28
N VAL A 189 -16.57 -15.31 28.06
CA VAL A 189 -17.48 -15.79 27.02
C VAL A 189 -16.95 -17.13 26.51
N SER A 190 -17.49 -18.23 27.02
CA SER A 190 -17.26 -19.56 26.47
C SER A 190 -18.16 -19.72 25.23
N ILE A 191 -17.62 -19.40 24.06
CA ILE A 191 -18.31 -19.68 22.79
C ILE A 191 -18.18 -21.18 22.53
N SER A 192 -19.28 -21.92 22.63
CA SER A 192 -19.34 -23.32 22.22
C SER A 192 -19.34 -23.39 20.69
N ILE A 193 -18.15 -23.51 20.10
CA ILE A 193 -18.00 -23.74 18.67
C ILE A 193 -18.34 -25.21 18.39
N PRO A 194 -19.27 -25.53 17.46
CA PRO A 194 -19.60 -26.90 17.09
C PRO A 194 -18.36 -27.71 16.68
N GLU A 195 -18.31 -29.00 17.03
CA GLU A 195 -17.16 -29.86 16.77
C GLU A 195 -16.82 -29.96 15.27
N GLU A 196 -17.83 -29.98 14.41
CA GLU A 196 -17.67 -30.03 12.95
C GLU A 196 -17.00 -28.77 12.41
N ALA A 197 -17.42 -27.58 12.87
CA ALA A 197 -16.80 -26.32 12.49
C ALA A 197 -15.34 -26.23 12.95
N ASN A 198 -15.03 -26.78 14.14
CA ASN A 198 -13.67 -26.88 14.63
C ASN A 198 -12.80 -27.85 13.81
N ARG A 199 -13.37 -28.97 13.33
CA ARG A 199 -12.67 -29.92 12.45
C ARG A 199 -12.29 -29.26 11.13
N ILE A 200 -13.25 -28.64 10.45
CA ILE A 200 -13.03 -27.93 9.17
C ILE A 200 -11.94 -26.85 9.34
N ARG A 201 -12.03 -26.05 10.40
CA ARG A 201 -11.04 -25.00 10.67
C ARG A 201 -9.65 -25.56 10.97
N ASN A 202 -9.56 -26.72 11.60
CA ASN A 202 -8.27 -27.36 11.88
C ASN A 202 -7.65 -27.95 10.61
N GLU A 203 -8.47 -28.53 9.73
CA GLU A 203 -8.04 -28.99 8.40
C GLU A 203 -7.54 -27.82 7.55
N GLU A 204 -8.29 -26.72 7.50
CA GLU A 204 -7.88 -25.50 6.81
C GLU A 204 -6.54 -24.96 7.35
N ARG A 205 -6.37 -24.90 8.67
CA ARG A 205 -5.10 -24.52 9.30
C ARG A 205 -3.96 -25.49 8.99
N LYS A 206 -4.26 -26.76 8.74
CA LYS A 206 -3.27 -27.76 8.37
C LYS A 206 -2.83 -27.56 6.93
N GLU A 207 -3.78 -27.36 6.02
CA GLU A 207 -3.50 -27.04 4.60
C GLU A 207 -2.76 -25.72 4.45
N ASN A 208 -3.17 -24.65 5.13
CA ASN A 208 -2.47 -23.36 5.09
C ASN A 208 -1.03 -23.48 5.60
N ARG A 209 -0.80 -24.29 6.64
CA ARG A 209 0.57 -24.59 7.13
C ARG A 209 1.37 -25.39 6.10
N ARG A 210 0.75 -26.37 5.44
CA ARG A 210 1.38 -27.15 4.37
C ARG A 210 1.80 -26.25 3.21
N LEU A 211 0.91 -25.40 2.70
CA LEU A 211 1.18 -24.45 1.63
C LEU A 211 2.29 -23.45 2.01
N THR A 212 2.24 -22.90 3.23
CA THR A 212 3.29 -21.98 3.70
C THR A 212 4.66 -22.67 3.78
N ASN A 213 4.69 -23.93 4.22
CA ASN A 213 5.93 -24.70 4.28
C ASN A 213 6.43 -25.07 2.88
N GLN A 214 5.53 -25.35 1.93
CA GLN A 214 5.88 -25.58 0.52
C GLN A 214 6.52 -24.34 -0.08
N HIS A 215 5.91 -23.16 0.06
CA HIS A 215 6.51 -21.92 -0.43
C HIS A 215 7.88 -21.62 0.18
N ARG A 216 8.05 -21.81 1.49
CA ARG A 216 9.37 -21.67 2.13
C ARG A 216 10.40 -22.65 1.58
N HIS A 217 9.97 -23.87 1.22
CA HIS A 217 10.84 -24.85 0.62
C HIS A 217 11.23 -24.42 -0.80
N GLU A 218 10.27 -23.98 -1.61
CA GLU A 218 10.50 -23.43 -2.95
C GLU A 218 11.50 -22.26 -2.92
N ASP A 219 11.29 -21.30 -2.02
CA ASP A 219 12.19 -20.15 -1.83
C ASP A 219 13.62 -20.61 -1.47
N ASN A 220 13.74 -21.59 -0.57
CA ASN A 220 15.05 -22.13 -0.17
C ASN A 220 15.76 -22.83 -1.34
N VAL A 221 15.03 -23.62 -2.15
CA VAL A 221 15.60 -24.30 -3.32
C VAL A 221 16.01 -23.28 -4.39
N GLN A 222 15.19 -22.25 -4.62
CA GLN A 222 15.52 -21.15 -5.54
C GLN A 222 16.79 -20.42 -5.08
N ALA A 223 16.93 -20.13 -3.79
CA ALA A 223 18.14 -19.53 -3.24
C ALA A 223 19.39 -20.43 -3.43
N MET A 224 19.25 -21.75 -3.25
CA MET A 224 20.32 -22.71 -3.53
C MET A 224 20.69 -22.74 -5.02
N MET A 225 19.71 -22.63 -5.92
CA MET A 225 19.96 -22.61 -7.37
C MET A 225 20.69 -21.32 -7.80
N THR A 226 20.31 -20.19 -7.23
CA THR A 226 21.02 -18.91 -7.40
C THR A 226 22.46 -19.05 -6.93
N LEU A 227 22.68 -19.60 -5.73
CA LEU A 227 24.01 -19.87 -5.20
C LEU A 227 24.82 -20.79 -6.12
N PHE A 228 24.20 -21.84 -6.69
CA PHE A 228 24.84 -22.75 -7.63
C PHE A 228 25.31 -22.02 -8.91
N HIS A 229 24.49 -21.12 -9.46
CA HIS A 229 24.89 -20.33 -10.62
C HIS A 229 25.97 -19.30 -10.30
N GLU A 230 25.94 -18.73 -9.09
CA GLU A 230 26.96 -17.82 -8.58
C GLU A 230 28.25 -18.52 -8.17
N ALA A 231 28.21 -19.82 -7.83
CA ALA A 231 29.37 -20.58 -7.39
C ALA A 231 30.48 -20.64 -8.46
N LYS A 232 30.14 -20.49 -9.74
CA LYS A 232 31.12 -20.32 -10.82
C LYS A 232 32.03 -19.10 -10.60
N SER A 233 31.52 -18.09 -9.90
CA SER A 233 32.25 -16.88 -9.52
C SER A 233 32.96 -17.00 -8.17
N PHE A 234 33.02 -18.17 -7.53
CA PHE A 234 33.79 -18.34 -6.29
C PHE A 234 35.29 -18.41 -6.54
N VAL A 235 36.07 -17.99 -5.54
CA VAL A 235 37.53 -18.01 -5.62
C VAL A 235 38.01 -19.43 -5.39
N THR A 236 38.78 -19.95 -6.34
CA THR A 236 39.48 -21.22 -6.27
C THR A 236 40.98 -20.93 -6.39
N TYR A 237 41.83 -21.87 -5.96
CA TYR A 237 43.29 -21.70 -6.07
C TYR A 237 43.75 -21.41 -7.50
N GLU A 238 43.05 -21.96 -8.49
CA GLU A 238 43.36 -21.77 -9.91
C GLU A 238 42.96 -20.37 -10.44
N ASN A 239 41.89 -19.76 -9.91
CA ASN A 239 41.36 -18.49 -10.40
C ASN A 239 41.71 -17.27 -9.52
N MET A 240 42.43 -17.51 -8.42
CA MET A 240 42.74 -16.50 -7.41
C MET A 240 43.54 -15.33 -8.00
N ASP A 241 44.63 -15.60 -8.71
CA ASP A 241 45.50 -14.55 -9.28
C ASP A 241 44.77 -13.70 -10.33
N ALA A 242 43.96 -14.35 -11.18
CA ALA A 242 43.15 -13.65 -12.17
C ALA A 242 42.15 -12.69 -11.52
N LYS A 243 41.55 -13.09 -10.40
CA LYS A 243 40.62 -12.24 -9.64
C LYS A 243 41.31 -11.14 -8.85
N ILE A 244 42.48 -11.41 -8.28
CA ILE A 244 43.29 -10.37 -7.63
C ILE A 244 43.64 -9.29 -8.66
N ASN A 245 44.11 -9.69 -9.83
CA ASN A 245 44.44 -8.74 -10.90
C ASN A 245 43.19 -7.96 -11.35
N HIS A 246 42.04 -8.63 -11.55
CA HIS A 246 40.80 -7.95 -11.88
C HIS A 246 40.39 -6.96 -10.79
N PHE A 247 40.43 -7.36 -9.53
CA PHE A 247 40.10 -6.49 -8.40
C PHE A 247 41.03 -5.29 -8.31
N LEU A 248 42.34 -5.47 -8.52
CA LEU A 248 43.30 -4.36 -8.57
C LEU A 248 43.02 -3.40 -9.73
N THR A 249 42.62 -3.92 -10.90
CA THR A 249 42.20 -3.05 -12.02
C THR A 249 40.91 -2.28 -11.71
N VAL A 250 39.99 -2.87 -10.95
CA VAL A 250 38.72 -2.24 -10.55
C VAL A 250 38.92 -1.24 -9.42
N LEU A 251 39.80 -1.51 -8.46
CA LEU A 251 40.14 -0.57 -7.37
C LEU A 251 40.82 0.72 -7.86
N ALA A 252 41.35 0.71 -9.09
CA ALA A 252 41.82 1.94 -9.72
C ALA A 252 40.68 2.97 -9.94
N PHE A 253 39.42 2.54 -9.88
CA PHE A 253 38.28 3.43 -9.84
C PHE A 253 38.03 3.91 -8.40
N SER A 254 38.13 5.22 -8.19
CA SER A 254 37.76 5.87 -6.94
C SER A 254 36.34 5.44 -6.54
N PRO A 255 36.08 5.10 -5.25
CA PRO A 255 34.72 4.81 -4.81
C PRO A 255 33.83 5.98 -5.20
N ARG A 256 32.74 5.70 -5.93
CA ARG A 256 31.80 6.72 -6.39
C ARG A 256 31.29 7.49 -5.18
N SER A 257 31.43 8.80 -5.19
CA SER A 257 30.86 9.62 -4.12
C SER A 257 29.33 9.67 -4.25
N LEU A 258 28.63 9.91 -3.14
CA LEU A 258 27.18 10.14 -3.15
C LEU A 258 26.79 11.28 -4.11
N GLY A 259 27.64 12.31 -4.21
CA GLY A 259 27.46 13.42 -5.14
C GLY A 259 27.49 12.98 -6.59
N GLU A 260 28.45 12.12 -6.96
CA GLU A 260 28.53 11.56 -8.32
C GLU A 260 27.32 10.69 -8.66
N MET A 261 26.84 9.87 -7.71
CA MET A 261 25.63 9.07 -7.92
C MET A 261 24.38 9.95 -8.09
N MET A 262 24.24 11.03 -7.31
CA MET A 262 23.16 12.00 -7.45
C MET A 262 23.26 12.80 -8.76
N ASP A 263 24.47 13.19 -9.15
CA ASP A 263 24.71 13.89 -10.41
C ASP A 263 24.45 13.00 -11.63
N GLU A 264 24.81 11.71 -11.55
CA GLU A 264 24.53 10.72 -12.60
C GLU A 264 23.03 10.45 -12.69
N LEU A 265 22.33 10.30 -11.55
CA LEU A 265 20.88 10.19 -11.49
C LEU A 265 20.21 11.43 -12.10
N ASN A 266 20.66 12.64 -11.72
CA ASN A 266 20.11 13.90 -12.24
C ASN A 266 20.41 14.10 -13.73
N LYS A 267 21.61 13.72 -14.19
CA LYS A 267 22.01 13.77 -15.62
C LYS A 267 21.26 12.75 -16.47
N ALA A 268 20.98 11.58 -15.93
CA ALA A 268 20.11 10.58 -16.54
C ALA A 268 18.63 10.98 -16.46
N GLY A 269 18.29 12.14 -15.89
CA GLY A 269 16.92 12.65 -15.81
C GLY A 269 16.07 11.95 -14.75
N GLY A 270 16.69 11.38 -13.72
CA GLY A 270 16.05 10.50 -12.74
C GLY A 270 15.72 9.11 -13.30
N VAL A 271 16.19 8.80 -14.51
CA VAL A 271 15.93 7.53 -15.18
C VAL A 271 17.03 6.54 -14.82
N VAL A 272 16.59 5.32 -14.52
CA VAL A 272 17.41 4.12 -14.26
C VAL A 272 18.45 3.95 -15.38
N THR A 273 19.70 3.66 -15.04
CA THR A 273 20.76 3.46 -16.04
C THR A 273 20.46 2.27 -16.95
N SER A 274 20.95 2.25 -18.20
CA SER A 274 20.68 1.13 -19.12
C SER A 274 21.17 -0.22 -18.59
N ALA A 275 22.28 -0.23 -17.84
CA ALA A 275 22.78 -1.42 -17.17
C ALA A 275 21.80 -1.92 -16.10
N GLU A 276 21.27 -1.03 -15.28
CA GLU A 276 20.30 -1.36 -14.24
C GLU A 276 18.92 -1.75 -14.84
N ILE A 277 18.52 -1.16 -15.97
CA ILE A 277 17.35 -1.62 -16.74
C ILE A 277 17.56 -3.06 -17.22
N ASN A 278 18.77 -3.39 -17.72
CA ASN A 278 19.08 -4.74 -18.16
C ASN A 278 19.03 -5.73 -16.98
N GLU A 279 19.62 -5.36 -15.83
CA GLU A 279 19.58 -6.19 -14.62
C GLU A 279 18.14 -6.44 -14.15
N ARG A 280 17.32 -5.39 -14.05
CA ARG A 280 15.91 -5.49 -13.70
C ARG A 280 15.10 -6.28 -14.72
N SER A 281 15.43 -6.18 -16.02
CA SER A 281 14.72 -6.96 -17.04
C SER A 281 15.07 -8.45 -16.98
N VAL A 282 16.32 -8.79 -16.65
CA VAL A 282 16.72 -10.18 -16.36
C VAL A 282 16.03 -10.68 -15.09
N GLU A 283 15.97 -9.88 -14.03
CA GLU A 283 15.25 -10.23 -12.80
C GLU A 283 13.76 -10.45 -13.06
N LEU A 284 13.09 -9.53 -13.77
CA LEU A 284 11.68 -9.68 -14.14
C LEU A 284 11.46 -10.94 -14.98
N ARG A 285 12.33 -11.19 -15.96
CA ARG A 285 12.26 -12.40 -16.79
C ARG A 285 12.39 -13.66 -15.92
N ASN A 286 13.36 -13.68 -15.01
CA ASN A 286 13.56 -14.77 -14.07
C ASN A 286 12.32 -15.02 -13.18
N THR A 287 11.71 -13.95 -12.67
CA THR A 287 10.49 -14.08 -11.86
C THR A 287 9.28 -14.58 -12.64
N LEU A 288 9.12 -14.16 -13.90
CA LEU A 288 7.99 -14.58 -14.75
C LEU A 288 8.14 -16.01 -15.27
N GLU A 289 9.36 -16.40 -15.64
CA GLU A 289 9.67 -17.74 -16.15
C GLU A 289 9.93 -18.76 -15.01
N GLY A 290 10.03 -18.30 -13.76
CA GLY A 290 10.44 -19.13 -12.63
C GLY A 290 11.89 -19.62 -12.75
N SER A 291 12.71 -18.91 -13.52
CA SER A 291 14.13 -19.21 -13.81
C SER A 291 15.07 -18.46 -12.84
N THR A 292 16.35 -18.84 -12.78
CA THR A 292 17.33 -18.15 -11.92
C THR A 292 18.64 -17.85 -12.66
N GLY A 293 19.38 -16.85 -12.18
CA GLY A 293 20.70 -16.49 -12.68
C GLY A 293 20.73 -15.51 -13.88
N PRO A 294 21.93 -15.13 -14.35
CA PRO A 294 22.11 -13.99 -15.26
C PRO A 294 21.62 -14.18 -16.70
N GLN A 295 21.19 -15.39 -17.08
CA GLN A 295 20.75 -15.72 -18.45
C GLN A 295 19.42 -16.50 -18.48
N GLY A 296 18.60 -16.42 -17.43
CA GLY A 296 17.37 -17.22 -17.35
C GLY A 296 17.68 -18.71 -17.35
N LYS A 297 18.66 -19.14 -16.55
CA LYS A 297 19.03 -20.56 -16.44
C LYS A 297 17.96 -21.31 -15.66
N LEU A 298 18.00 -22.64 -15.77
CA LEU A 298 17.05 -23.56 -15.15
C LEU A 298 16.70 -23.13 -13.70
N GLY A 299 15.46 -22.76 -13.46
CA GLY A 299 14.97 -22.47 -12.10
C GLY A 299 14.30 -23.68 -11.48
N TYR A 300 13.53 -23.44 -10.41
CA TYR A 300 12.89 -24.50 -9.65
C TYR A 300 11.91 -25.32 -10.49
N SER A 301 11.05 -24.65 -11.28
CA SER A 301 10.08 -25.30 -12.16
C SER A 301 10.76 -26.22 -13.18
N GLY A 302 11.78 -25.70 -13.88
CA GLY A 302 12.55 -26.47 -14.85
C GLY A 302 13.35 -27.61 -14.22
N LEU A 303 13.83 -27.44 -12.98
CA LEU A 303 14.48 -28.52 -12.23
C LEU A 303 13.50 -29.64 -11.89
N MET A 304 12.29 -29.29 -11.42
CA MET A 304 11.25 -30.28 -11.11
C MET A 304 10.82 -31.05 -12.37
N GLU A 305 10.60 -30.35 -13.49
CA GLU A 305 10.30 -30.98 -14.79
C GLU A 305 11.45 -31.89 -15.25
N TRP A 306 12.70 -31.46 -15.05
CA TRP A 306 13.87 -32.28 -15.35
C TRP A 306 13.94 -33.52 -14.45
N VAL A 307 13.70 -33.39 -13.15
CA VAL A 307 13.69 -34.52 -12.20
C VAL A 307 12.56 -35.50 -12.54
N GLU A 308 11.36 -35.02 -12.82
CA GLU A 308 10.21 -35.85 -13.20
C GLU A 308 10.50 -36.65 -14.48
N SER A 309 10.97 -35.98 -15.54
CA SER A 309 11.30 -36.62 -16.83
C SER A 309 12.46 -37.62 -16.76
N HIS A 310 13.34 -37.54 -15.75
CA HIS A 310 14.43 -38.50 -15.56
C HIS A 310 14.06 -39.63 -14.60
N SER A 311 13.16 -39.39 -13.64
CA SER A 311 12.66 -40.42 -12.72
C SER A 311 11.88 -41.54 -13.40
N GLU A 312 11.20 -41.24 -14.51
CA GLU A 312 10.45 -42.22 -15.30
C GLU A 312 11.37 -43.21 -16.04
N LYS A 313 12.52 -42.74 -16.54
CA LYS A 313 13.48 -43.57 -17.28
C LYS A 313 14.18 -44.61 -16.41
N ASP A 314 14.41 -44.29 -15.15
CA ASP A 314 15.07 -45.21 -14.22
C ASP A 314 14.11 -46.33 -13.75
N ASN A 315 12.79 -46.07 -13.73
CA ASN A 315 11.79 -47.08 -13.38
C ASN A 315 11.55 -48.11 -14.49
N GLU A 316 11.58 -47.70 -15.77
CA GLU A 316 11.38 -48.62 -16.91
C GLU A 316 12.52 -49.63 -17.07
N GLY A 317 13.73 -49.32 -16.60
CA GLY A 317 14.89 -50.22 -16.64
C GLY A 317 14.92 -51.31 -15.57
N SER A 318 14.07 -51.21 -14.52
CA SER A 318 14.11 -52.13 -13.37
C SER A 318 13.12 -53.31 -13.47
N GLY A 319 12.21 -53.29 -14.44
CA GLY A 319 11.14 -54.28 -14.61
C GLY A 319 11.41 -55.41 -15.60
N SER A 320 12.63 -55.53 -16.13
CA SER A 320 13.00 -56.59 -17.08
C SER A 320 14.08 -57.50 -16.49
N ASN A 321 13.66 -58.40 -15.60
CA ASN A 321 14.38 -59.63 -15.23
C ASN A 321 13.37 -60.76 -15.05
#